data_AF-A0A2V7PVK6-F1
#
_entry.id   AF-A0A2V7PVK6-F1
#
_cell.length_a   1.000
_cell.length_b   1.000
_cell.length_c   1.000
_cell.angle_alpha   90.00
_cell.angle_beta   90.00
_cell.angle_gamma   90.00
#
_symmetry.space_group_name_H-M   'P 1'
#
loop_
_entity.id
_entity.type
_entity.pdbx_description
1 polymer ?
#
loop_
_entity_poly.entity_id
_entity_poly.type
_entity_poly.pdbx_seq_one_letter_code
_entity_poly.pdbx_strand_id
1 'polypeptide(L)'
;MVPDPGYAILGWKGATGLSTEGYKTRRELEYEIRGARAGPEELLVVLGYAPIHTIERFVEYYHLGETTVRLEWYPRMDVLVEVEGDPAGIEAGLRAVGLPREEFTADALPAFTDRYARRTGRPAVLVAAELDGEAPSWARR
;
A
#
# COMPACT_ATOMS: atom_id res chain seq x y z
N MET A 1 9.59 -7.44 13.54
CA MET A 1 9.81 -6.10 14.12
C MET A 1 8.50 -5.70 14.77
N VAL A 2 8.44 -5.63 16.11
CA VAL A 2 7.27 -5.10 16.81
C VAL A 2 7.20 -3.62 16.46
N PRO A 3 6.05 -3.06 16.01
CA PRO A 3 5.97 -1.63 15.72
C PRO A 3 6.36 -0.87 16.99
N ASP A 4 7.30 0.08 16.86
CA ASP A 4 7.56 1.05 17.90
C ASP A 4 6.24 1.82 18.11
N PRO A 5 5.59 1.73 19.28
CA PRO A 5 4.30 2.39 19.52
C PRO A 5 4.38 3.91 19.40
N GLY A 6 5.59 4.48 19.25
CA GLY A 6 5.82 5.88 18.96
C GLY A 6 6.12 6.23 17.50
N TYR A 7 6.11 5.30 16.54
CA TYR A 7 6.42 5.59 15.13
C TYR A 7 5.15 5.67 14.27
N ALA A 8 4.99 6.78 13.56
CA ALA A 8 3.98 6.97 12.52
C ALA A 8 4.55 7.78 11.36
N ILE A 9 3.91 7.68 10.19
CA ILE A 9 4.16 8.57 9.05
C ILE A 9 2.87 9.32 8.77
N LEU A 10 2.94 10.65 8.73
CA LEU A 10 1.87 11.48 8.21
C LEU A 10 2.21 11.89 6.78
N GLY A 11 1.37 11.48 5.84
CA GLY A 11 1.56 11.73 4.41
C GLY A 11 0.43 12.54 3.79
N TRP A 12 0.78 13.47 2.91
CA TRP A 12 -0.13 14.07 1.92
C TRP A 12 0.27 13.60 0.52
N LYS A 13 -0.71 13.18 -0.27
CA LYS A 13 -0.52 12.70 -1.63
C LYS A 13 -1.41 13.53 -2.55
N GLY A 14 -0.80 14.16 -3.54
CA GLY A 14 -1.48 15.02 -4.50
C GLY A 14 -2.27 14.24 -5.56
N ALA A 15 -2.78 14.97 -6.56
CA ALA A 15 -3.47 14.37 -7.69
C ALA A 15 -2.58 13.34 -8.41
N THR A 16 -3.17 12.22 -8.81
CA THR A 16 -2.50 11.19 -9.60
C THR A 16 -2.47 11.60 -11.07
N GLY A 17 -1.29 11.53 -11.68
CA GLY A 17 -1.08 11.64 -13.12
C GLY A 17 -0.42 10.38 -13.69
N LEU A 18 -0.26 10.36 -15.00
CA LEU A 18 0.47 9.34 -15.74
C LEU A 18 1.59 9.99 -16.54
N SER A 19 2.79 9.39 -16.51
CA SER A 19 3.87 9.77 -17.42
C SER A 19 3.55 9.32 -18.85
N THR A 20 4.34 9.80 -19.82
CA THR A 20 4.27 9.37 -21.22
C THR A 20 4.49 7.87 -21.42
N GLU A 21 5.23 7.25 -20.51
CA GLU A 21 5.55 5.82 -20.46
C GLU A 21 4.52 5.02 -19.65
N GLY A 22 3.50 5.69 -19.09
CA GLY A 22 2.41 5.06 -18.34
C GLY A 22 2.70 4.83 -16.85
N TYR A 23 3.74 5.44 -16.27
CA TYR A 23 4.00 5.33 -14.84
C TYR A 23 3.09 6.26 -14.04
N LYS A 24 2.62 5.76 -12.90
CA LYS A 24 1.89 6.57 -11.93
C LYS A 24 2.81 7.64 -11.36
N THR A 25 2.38 8.90 -11.43
CA THR A 25 3.10 10.03 -10.85
C THR A 25 2.18 10.80 -9.91
N ARG A 26 2.72 11.28 -8.80
CA ARG A 26 2.04 12.19 -7.89
C ARG A 26 3.07 12.91 -7.03
N ARG A 27 2.73 14.12 -6.60
CA ARG A 27 3.50 14.82 -5.56
C ARG A 27 3.16 14.22 -4.21
N GLU A 28 4.18 14.00 -3.38
CA GLU A 28 4.02 13.49 -2.03
C GLU A 28 4.79 14.37 -1.03
N LEU A 29 4.23 14.50 0.17
CA LEU A 29 4.88 15.10 1.33
C LEU A 29 4.69 14.12 2.48
N GLU A 30 5.77 13.58 3.03
CA GLU A 30 5.71 12.62 4.13
C GLU A 30 6.61 13.09 5.28
N TYR A 31 6.10 12.94 6.50
CA TYR A 31 6.80 13.30 7.72
C TYR A 31 6.79 12.12 8.70
N GLU A 32 7.97 11.75 9.18
CA GLU A 32 8.07 10.81 10.30
C GLU A 32 7.68 11.50 11.61
N ILE A 33 6.86 10.81 12.38
CA ILE A 33 6.44 11.20 13.71
C ILE A 33 6.99 10.15 14.67
N ARG A 34 7.80 10.59 15.63
CA ARG A 34 8.47 9.72 16.60
C ARG A 34 8.16 10.17 18.02
N GLY A 35 7.90 9.22 18.93
CA GLY A 35 7.75 9.48 20.36
C GLY A 35 6.55 10.36 20.74
N ALA A 36 5.54 10.40 19.89
CA ALA A 36 4.33 11.18 20.15
C ALA A 36 3.49 10.52 21.25
N ARG A 37 2.89 11.35 22.13
CA ARG A 37 1.97 10.88 23.18
C ARG A 37 0.55 10.66 22.68
N ALA A 38 0.19 11.35 21.59
CA ALA A 38 -1.09 11.30 20.89
C ALA A 38 -0.81 10.99 19.43
N GLY A 39 -1.71 10.28 18.77
CA GLY A 39 -1.56 9.93 17.36
C GLY A 39 -1.81 11.12 16.43
N PRO A 40 -1.18 11.18 15.25
CA PRO A 40 -1.44 12.25 14.27
C PRO A 40 -2.92 12.37 13.87
N GLU A 41 -3.68 11.28 13.95
CA GLU A 41 -5.12 11.26 13.70
C GLU A 41 -5.92 12.17 14.63
N GLU A 42 -5.50 12.34 15.89
CA GLU A 42 -6.18 13.22 16.84
C GLU A 42 -6.09 14.69 16.38
N LEU A 43 -4.91 15.11 15.89
CA LEU A 43 -4.72 16.44 15.32
C LEU A 43 -5.58 16.64 14.08
N LEU A 44 -5.63 15.64 13.19
CA LEU A 44 -6.45 15.72 11.98
C LEU A 44 -7.94 15.87 12.30
N VAL A 45 -8.44 15.19 13.33
CA VAL A 45 -9.83 15.34 13.80
C VAL A 45 -10.09 16.77 14.30
N VAL A 46 -9.16 17.35 15.09
CA VAL A 46 -9.28 18.74 15.55
C VAL A 46 -9.30 19.74 14.38
N LEU A 47 -8.57 19.44 13.30
CA LEU A 47 -8.56 20.23 12.08
C LEU A 47 -9.80 20.03 11.18
N GLY A 48 -10.74 19.16 11.58
CA GLY A 48 -11.99 18.91 10.87
C GLY A 48 -11.94 17.79 9.84
N TYR A 49 -10.88 16.99 9.81
CA TYR A 49 -10.84 15.77 8.99
C TYR A 49 -11.55 14.62 9.71
N ALA A 50 -12.07 13.68 8.92
CA ALA A 50 -12.65 12.44 9.42
C ALA A 50 -11.99 11.24 8.72
N PRO A 51 -11.78 10.12 9.42
CA PRO A 51 -11.31 8.89 8.79
C PRO A 51 -12.37 8.38 7.80
N ILE A 52 -11.96 8.15 6.56
CA ILE A 52 -12.83 7.59 5.51
C ILE A 52 -12.55 6.12 5.23
N HIS A 53 -11.31 5.68 5.46
CA HIS A 53 -10.86 4.30 5.24
C HIS A 53 -9.78 3.95 6.25
N THR A 54 -9.78 2.68 6.69
CA THR A 54 -8.66 2.06 7.40
C THR A 54 -8.16 0.91 6.54
N ILE A 55 -6.84 0.78 6.43
CA ILE A 55 -6.20 -0.28 5.65
C ILE A 55 -5.13 -0.91 6.54
N GLU A 56 -5.27 -2.20 6.79
CA GLU A 56 -4.27 -3.02 7.44
C GLU A 56 -3.55 -3.86 6.39
N ARG A 57 -2.23 -3.93 6.49
CA ARG A 57 -1.42 -4.74 5.59
C ARG A 57 -0.13 -5.17 6.27
N PHE A 58 0.34 -6.35 5.91
CA PHE A 58 1.71 -6.77 6.16
C PHE A 58 2.54 -6.42 4.93
N VAL A 59 3.67 -5.75 5.12
CA VAL A 59 4.52 -5.29 4.02
C VAL A 59 5.94 -5.76 4.23
N GLU A 60 6.52 -6.33 3.19
CA GLU A 60 7.96 -6.51 3.09
C GLU A 60 8.56 -5.49 2.13
N TYR A 61 9.66 -4.90 2.56
CA TYR A 61 10.41 -3.91 1.80
C TYR A 61 11.71 -4.53 1.29
N TYR A 62 11.94 -4.38 0.00
CA TYR A 62 13.17 -4.76 -0.68
C TYR A 62 13.72 -3.55 -1.42
N HIS A 63 15.05 -3.47 -1.53
CA HIS A 63 15.74 -2.40 -2.24
C HIS A 63 16.59 -2.99 -3.37
N LEU A 64 16.39 -2.48 -4.57
CA LEU A 64 17.25 -2.71 -5.73
C LEU A 64 17.93 -1.39 -6.10
N GLY A 65 19.07 -1.13 -5.45
CA GLY A 65 19.64 0.22 -5.43
C GLY A 65 18.66 1.20 -4.78
N GLU A 66 18.34 2.30 -5.46
CA GLU A 66 17.37 3.30 -5.01
C GLU A 66 15.91 2.91 -5.29
N THR A 67 15.67 1.83 -6.04
CA THR A 67 14.30 1.35 -6.32
C THR A 67 13.79 0.56 -5.14
N THR A 68 12.59 0.90 -4.68
CA THR A 68 11.88 0.15 -3.65
C THR A 68 10.92 -0.83 -4.29
N VAL A 69 10.96 -2.08 -3.85
CA VAL A 69 9.97 -3.11 -4.19
C VAL A 69 9.27 -3.50 -2.90
N ARG A 70 7.95 -3.34 -2.88
CA ARG A 70 7.10 -3.74 -1.75
C ARG A 70 6.22 -4.91 -2.14
N LEU A 71 6.21 -5.92 -1.30
CA LEU A 71 5.20 -6.97 -1.36
C LEU A 71 4.20 -6.72 -0.24
N GLU A 72 2.91 -6.72 -0.58
CA GLU A 72 1.84 -6.29 0.31
C GLU A 72 0.76 -7.35 0.45
N TRP A 73 0.56 -7.84 1.67
CA TRP A 73 -0.53 -8.75 2.03
C TRP A 73 -1.61 -7.98 2.75
N TYR A 74 -2.83 -8.11 2.25
CA TYR A 74 -4.05 -7.61 2.89
C TYR A 74 -4.76 -8.76 3.63
N PRO A 75 -5.67 -8.47 4.59
CA PRO A 75 -6.34 -9.50 5.36
C PRO A 75 -6.96 -10.59 4.49
N ARG A 76 -7.68 -10.19 3.42
CA ARG A 76 -8.13 -11.09 2.34
C ARG A 76 -8.11 -10.37 1.00
N MET A 77 -7.07 -10.60 0.22
CA MET A 77 -6.96 -10.10 -1.16
C MET A 77 -5.80 -10.82 -1.87
N ASP A 78 -5.59 -10.53 -3.15
CA ASP A 78 -4.32 -10.83 -3.80
C ASP A 78 -3.14 -10.12 -3.11
N VAL A 79 -1.96 -10.72 -3.19
CA VAL A 79 -0.70 -10.05 -2.83
C VAL A 79 -0.42 -9.02 -3.91
N LEU A 80 -0.20 -7.77 -3.52
CA LEU A 80 0.20 -6.72 -4.44
C LEU A 80 1.71 -6.53 -4.43
N VAL A 81 2.25 -6.16 -5.58
CA VAL A 81 3.64 -5.74 -5.71
C VAL A 81 3.66 -4.29 -6.15
N GLU A 82 4.28 -3.43 -5.34
CA GLU A 82 4.53 -2.04 -5.70
C GLU A 82 6.01 -1.86 -6.00
N VAL A 83 6.31 -1.23 -7.14
CA VAL A 83 7.67 -0.87 -7.52
C VAL A 83 7.73 0.64 -7.67
N GLU A 84 8.60 1.26 -6.88
CA GLU A 84 8.75 2.71 -6.80
C GLU A 84 10.21 3.09 -7.04
N GLY A 85 10.43 4.06 -7.93
CA GLY A 85 11.75 4.54 -8.32
C GLY A 85 11.69 5.35 -9.60
N ASP A 86 12.86 5.63 -10.18
CA ASP A 86 12.92 6.16 -11.53
C ASP A 86 12.46 5.10 -12.58
N PRO A 87 12.17 5.48 -13.82
CA PRO A 87 11.72 4.54 -14.86
C PRO A 87 12.64 3.33 -15.08
N ALA A 88 13.96 3.51 -15.04
CA ALA A 88 14.89 2.40 -15.26
C ALA A 88 14.88 1.43 -14.07
N GLY A 89 14.79 1.99 -12.86
CA GLY A 89 14.60 1.28 -11.61
C GLY A 89 13.32 0.46 -11.59
N ILE A 90 12.18 1.07 -11.97
CA ILE A 90 10.89 0.38 -12.07
C ILE A 90 11.01 -0.83 -12.99
N GLU A 91 11.54 -0.65 -14.21
CA GLU A 91 11.67 -1.75 -15.16
C GLU A 91 12.64 -2.85 -14.67
N ALA A 92 13.68 -2.50 -13.91
CA ALA A 92 14.54 -3.48 -13.27
C ALA A 92 13.83 -4.25 -12.14
N GLY A 93 13.03 -3.55 -11.32
CA GLY A 93 12.20 -4.15 -10.28
C GLY A 93 11.16 -5.11 -10.85
N LEU A 94 10.47 -4.73 -11.93
CA LEU A 94 9.51 -5.60 -12.60
C LEU A 94 10.14 -6.90 -13.12
N ARG A 95 11.33 -6.80 -13.75
CA ARG A 95 12.09 -7.98 -14.18
C ARG A 95 12.50 -8.86 -13.00
N ALA A 96 12.91 -8.26 -11.87
CA ALA A 96 13.33 -9.00 -10.68
C ALA A 96 12.18 -9.76 -10.01
N VAL A 97 10.98 -9.17 -9.99
CA VAL A 97 9.77 -9.80 -9.45
C VAL A 97 9.27 -10.94 -10.37
N GLY A 98 9.57 -10.86 -11.68
CA GLY A 98 9.20 -11.88 -12.65
C GLY A 98 7.72 -11.85 -13.06
N LEU A 99 7.02 -10.75 -12.78
CA LEU A 99 5.66 -10.54 -13.27
C LEU A 99 5.66 -10.03 -14.71
N PRO A 100 4.66 -10.41 -15.54
CA PRO A 100 4.48 -9.85 -16.87
C PRO A 100 4.28 -8.33 -16.81
N ARG A 101 4.83 -7.60 -17.79
CA ARG A 101 4.80 -6.12 -17.80
C ARG A 101 3.38 -5.57 -17.91
N GLU A 102 2.48 -6.32 -18.54
CA GLU A 102 1.06 -6.04 -18.70
C GLU A 102 0.27 -6.09 -17.39
N GLU A 103 0.77 -6.76 -16.35
CA GLU A 103 0.16 -6.75 -15.02
C GLU A 103 0.50 -5.47 -14.23
N PHE A 104 1.52 -4.72 -14.68
CA PHE A 104 1.85 -3.43 -14.08
C PHE A 104 0.84 -2.36 -14.53
N THR A 105 0.17 -1.76 -13.55
CA THR A 105 -0.90 -0.78 -13.75
C THR A 105 -0.76 0.38 -12.77
N ALA A 106 -1.32 1.53 -13.14
CA ALA A 106 -1.42 2.71 -12.28
C ALA A 106 -2.70 2.75 -11.41
N ASP A 107 -3.51 1.70 -11.49
CA ASP A 107 -4.79 1.58 -10.77
C ASP A 107 -4.67 1.84 -9.26
N ALA A 108 -5.75 2.30 -8.66
CA ALA A 108 -5.86 2.44 -7.21
C ALA A 108 -6.32 1.13 -6.55
N LEU A 109 -6.09 1.00 -5.25
CA LEU A 109 -6.45 -0.19 -4.45
C LEU A 109 -7.91 -0.68 -4.68
N PRO A 110 -8.94 0.19 -4.79
CA PRO A 110 -10.30 -0.26 -5.07
C PRO A 110 -10.47 -1.07 -6.36
N ALA A 111 -9.70 -0.77 -7.41
CA ALA A 111 -9.77 -1.56 -8.64
C ALA A 111 -9.25 -2.99 -8.46
N PHE A 112 -8.31 -3.19 -7.53
CA PHE A 112 -7.80 -4.52 -7.20
C PHE A 112 -8.76 -5.28 -6.28
N THR A 113 -9.40 -4.61 -5.32
CA THR A 113 -10.45 -5.24 -4.49
C THR A 113 -11.60 -5.74 -5.35
N ASP A 114 -12.01 -4.96 -6.35
CA ASP A 114 -13.06 -5.34 -7.29
C ASP A 114 -12.66 -6.51 -8.19
N ARG A 115 -11.41 -6.53 -8.68
CA ARG A 115 -10.87 -7.65 -9.48
C ARG A 115 -10.84 -8.94 -8.66
N TYR A 116 -10.38 -8.88 -7.42
CA TYR A 116 -10.36 -10.02 -6.51
C TYR A 116 -11.77 -10.57 -6.30
N ALA A 117 -12.74 -9.69 -6.01
CA ALA A 117 -14.12 -10.09 -5.78
C ALA A 117 -14.76 -10.75 -6.99
N ARG A 118 -14.57 -10.18 -8.19
CA ARG A 118 -15.08 -10.77 -9.44
C ARG A 118 -14.46 -12.13 -9.74
N ARG A 119 -13.14 -12.29 -9.54
CA ARG A 119 -12.41 -13.52 -9.88
C ARG A 119 -12.70 -14.66 -8.90
N THR A 120 -12.86 -14.35 -7.61
CA THR A 120 -12.96 -15.37 -6.55
C THR A 120 -14.39 -15.58 -6.05
N GLY A 121 -15.31 -14.66 -6.33
CA GLY A 121 -16.66 -14.65 -5.76
C GLY A 121 -16.71 -14.26 -4.27
N ARG A 122 -15.59 -13.82 -3.69
CA ARG A 122 -15.47 -13.43 -2.28
C ARG A 122 -15.07 -11.96 -2.16
N PRO A 123 -15.64 -11.18 -1.22
CA PRO A 123 -15.20 -9.81 -1.03
C PRO A 123 -13.73 -9.77 -0.58
N ALA A 124 -13.00 -8.78 -1.08
CA ALA A 124 -11.72 -8.42 -0.48
C ALA A 124 -11.96 -7.82 0.92
N VAL A 125 -11.03 -8.05 1.84
CA VAL A 125 -11.07 -7.52 3.21
C VAL A 125 -9.77 -6.77 3.48
N LEU A 126 -9.89 -5.50 3.89
CA LEU A 126 -8.76 -4.59 4.11
C LEU A 126 -8.48 -4.33 5.59
N VAL A 127 -9.36 -4.74 6.51
CA VAL A 127 -9.17 -4.67 7.96
C VAL A 127 -9.42 -6.04 8.58
N ALA A 128 -8.50 -6.55 9.40
CA ALA A 128 -8.55 -7.92 9.91
C ALA A 128 -9.78 -8.19 10.79
N ALA A 129 -10.33 -7.17 11.45
CA ALA A 129 -11.56 -7.27 12.24
C ALA A 129 -12.79 -7.73 11.42
N GLU A 130 -12.76 -7.55 10.10
CA GLU A 130 -13.84 -7.92 9.17
C GLU A 130 -13.70 -9.35 8.60
N LEU A 131 -12.73 -10.14 9.09
CA LEU A 131 -12.45 -11.47 8.56
C LEU A 131 -13.42 -12.59 8.99
N ASP A 132 -14.50 -12.29 9.73
CA ASP A 132 -15.51 -13.27 10.18
C ASP A 132 -14.92 -14.56 10.81
N GLY A 133 -13.83 -14.41 11.57
CA GLY A 133 -13.14 -15.53 12.24
C GLY A 133 -12.08 -16.25 11.39
N GLU A 134 -11.87 -15.84 10.13
CA GLU A 134 -10.73 -16.31 9.33
C GLU A 134 -9.43 -15.62 9.77
N ALA A 135 -8.30 -16.32 9.64
CA ALA A 135 -6.98 -15.73 9.83
C ALA A 135 -6.60 -14.85 8.62
N PRO A 136 -5.90 -13.72 8.82
CA PRO A 136 -5.44 -12.89 7.72
C PRO A 136 -4.43 -13.64 6.83
N SER A 137 -4.37 -13.27 5.56
CA SER A 137 -3.55 -13.97 4.55
C SER A 137 -2.07 -14.07 4.93
N TRP A 138 -1.52 -13.05 5.61
CA TRP A 138 -0.14 -13.02 6.06
C TRP A 138 0.15 -13.96 7.25
N ALA A 139 -0.85 -14.52 7.92
CA ALA A 139 -0.63 -15.45 9.03
C ALA A 139 0.00 -16.78 8.58
N ARG A 140 -0.02 -17.07 7.27
CA ARG A 140 0.56 -18.28 6.66
C ARG A 140 1.98 -18.05 6.13
N ARG A 141 2.59 -16.91 6.45
CA ARG A 141 3.88 -16.50 5.93
C ARG A 141 5.03 -16.81 6.87
#